data_AF-A0A7K1EEP1-F1
#
_entry.id   AF-A0A7K1EEP1-F1
#
_cell.length_a   1.000
_cell.length_b   1.000
_cell.length_c   1.000
_cell.angle_alpha   90.00
_cell.angle_beta   90.00
_cell.angle_gamma   90.00
#
_symmetry.space_group_name_H-M   'P 1'
#
loop_
_entity.id
_entity.type
_entity.pdbx_description
1 polymer ?
#
loop_
_entity_poly.entity_id
_entity_poly.type
_entity_poly.pdbx_seq_one_letter_code
_entity_poly.pdbx_strand_id
1 'polypeptide(L)'
;MAGRRAEGTDGPAPGLGARQSIAASGPFAHQAHTAFWAGDFTALDELLSTALALVGPGPWPDEIAAQVVFQRSLGGVLASLRGNRDDAERDFFDALALSGDQPVDEARVIAYSLRAAFASDGEPERALDDVGRARQLSSAVGNSELAAVASIGEGWALSELGQLEEAASVLQDATENLPDSLGRSVAQLRLAEVELMMGDRASARSSVDTAREAFLKAEARYWGARAVLLAGAIDRDRGGRWLKLARELALPDPAYERLFLPEGMLSIDLSAKSAVRRDGVPVVFLTRHAEAAVRLLAMSGPEGMSIQRIADIFWPGVPPDRQRARLRTLLWQARNSLGADAWRLQRQHDLVALDTSGVDVHGSITATAIAEEFSSRRSPSR
;
A
#
# COMPACT_ATOMS: atom_id res chain seq x y z
N MET A 1 -24.23 -22.42 -66.13
CA MET A 1 -23.59 -22.46 -64.80
C MET A 1 -22.99 -21.09 -64.53
N ALA A 2 -23.62 -20.28 -63.68
CA ALA A 2 -23.10 -18.98 -63.26
C ALA A 2 -23.51 -18.79 -61.80
N GLY A 3 -22.53 -18.49 -60.96
CA GLY A 3 -22.61 -18.58 -59.51
C GLY A 3 -23.42 -17.46 -58.86
N ARG A 4 -24.15 -17.83 -57.81
CA ARG A 4 -24.67 -16.90 -56.80
C ARG A 4 -23.54 -16.52 -55.85
N ARG A 5 -23.18 -15.24 -55.79
CA ARG A 5 -22.56 -14.63 -54.60
C ARG A 5 -23.66 -13.93 -53.82
N ALA A 6 -23.79 -14.32 -52.56
CA ALA A 6 -24.59 -13.61 -51.58
C ALA A 6 -23.77 -12.41 -51.10
N GLU A 7 -24.29 -11.19 -51.31
CA GLU A 7 -23.82 -9.98 -50.65
C GLU A 7 -24.42 -9.95 -49.25
N GLY A 8 -23.58 -10.20 -48.24
CA GLY A 8 -23.89 -9.92 -46.85
C GLY A 8 -23.68 -8.45 -46.59
N THR A 9 -24.77 -7.73 -46.34
CA THR A 9 -24.74 -6.37 -45.79
C THR A 9 -24.65 -6.45 -44.27
N ASP A 10 -23.43 -6.60 -43.74
CA ASP A 10 -23.14 -6.22 -42.35
C ASP A 10 -23.03 -4.69 -42.30
N GLY A 11 -24.19 -4.03 -42.16
CA GLY A 11 -24.24 -2.63 -41.79
C GLY A 11 -23.87 -2.46 -40.31
N PRO A 12 -23.15 -1.39 -39.92
CA PRO A 12 -22.85 -1.13 -38.52
C PRO A 12 -24.16 -0.96 -37.74
N ALA A 13 -24.21 -1.60 -36.56
CA ALA A 13 -25.32 -1.46 -35.62
C ALA A 13 -25.64 0.03 -35.39
N PRO A 14 -26.93 0.41 -35.24
CA PRO A 14 -27.31 1.81 -35.09
C PRO A 14 -26.65 2.39 -33.85
N GLY A 15 -25.68 3.28 -34.07
CA GLY A 15 -24.97 3.98 -33.01
C GLY A 15 -25.95 4.77 -32.16
N LEU A 16 -25.90 4.56 -30.85
CA LEU A 16 -26.54 5.44 -29.87
C LEU A 16 -26.13 6.88 -30.21
N GLY A 17 -27.11 7.78 -30.38
CA GLY A 17 -26.82 9.17 -30.69
C GLY A 17 -25.90 9.77 -29.60
N ALA A 18 -25.03 10.73 -29.95
CA ALA A 18 -24.02 11.29 -29.03
C ALA A 18 -24.58 11.68 -27.65
N ARG A 19 -25.80 12.22 -27.57
CA ARG A 19 -26.48 12.53 -26.29
C ARG A 19 -26.87 11.30 -25.46
N GLN A 20 -27.24 10.20 -26.10
CA GLN A 20 -27.54 8.92 -25.42
C GLN A 20 -26.26 8.24 -24.93
N SER A 21 -25.15 8.34 -25.68
CA SER A 21 -23.83 7.86 -25.25
C SER A 21 -23.32 8.58 -24.00
N ILE A 22 -23.49 9.90 -23.95
CA ILE A 22 -23.10 10.74 -22.82
C ILE A 22 -23.94 10.43 -21.57
N ALA A 23 -25.27 10.33 -21.70
CA ALA A 23 -26.13 9.96 -20.56
C ALA A 23 -25.82 8.54 -20.02
N ALA A 24 -25.33 7.65 -20.89
CA ALA A 24 -24.94 6.30 -20.50
C ALA A 24 -23.61 6.24 -19.72
N SER A 25 -22.78 7.29 -19.71
CA SER A 25 -21.49 7.28 -19.01
C SER A 25 -21.61 7.43 -17.48
N GLY A 26 -22.68 8.10 -17.00
CA GLY A 26 -22.91 8.36 -15.58
C GLY A 26 -22.97 7.10 -14.70
N PRO A 27 -23.73 6.06 -15.08
CA PRO A 27 -23.74 4.78 -14.37
C PRO A 27 -22.35 4.14 -14.24
N PHE A 28 -21.52 4.20 -15.28
CA PHE A 28 -20.16 3.66 -15.24
C PHE A 28 -19.26 4.46 -14.28
N ALA A 29 -19.42 5.80 -14.22
CA ALA A 29 -18.68 6.62 -13.27
C ALA A 29 -19.02 6.28 -11.81
N HIS A 30 -20.30 6.05 -11.52
CA HIS A 30 -20.73 5.62 -10.19
C HIS A 30 -20.20 4.23 -9.84
N GLN A 31 -20.30 3.28 -10.77
CA GLN A 31 -19.76 1.94 -10.58
C GLN A 31 -18.23 1.95 -10.41
N ALA A 32 -17.52 2.82 -11.13
CA ALA A 32 -16.08 3.00 -10.97
C ALA A 32 -15.75 3.44 -9.54
N HIS A 33 -16.47 4.42 -9.00
CA HIS A 33 -16.29 4.83 -7.60
C HIS A 33 -16.54 3.68 -6.60
N THR A 34 -17.56 2.86 -6.83
CA THR A 34 -17.80 1.66 -6.01
C THR A 34 -16.66 0.64 -6.13
N ALA A 35 -16.16 0.38 -7.35
CA ALA A 35 -15.07 -0.54 -7.60
C ALA A 35 -13.76 -0.07 -6.94
N PHE A 36 -13.48 1.24 -6.96
CA PHE A 36 -12.37 1.85 -6.24
C PHE A 36 -12.42 1.54 -4.74
N TRP A 37 -13.57 1.78 -4.09
CA TRP A 37 -13.71 1.52 -2.66
C TRP A 37 -13.72 0.03 -2.31
N ALA A 38 -14.31 -0.82 -3.17
CA ALA A 38 -14.25 -2.27 -3.03
C ALA A 38 -12.82 -2.81 -3.19
N GLY A 39 -11.93 -2.07 -3.85
CA GLY A 39 -10.58 -2.51 -4.21
C GLY A 39 -10.58 -3.49 -5.38
N ASP A 40 -11.62 -3.48 -6.23
CA ASP A 40 -11.65 -4.22 -7.49
C ASP A 40 -11.09 -3.33 -8.61
N PHE A 41 -9.76 -3.29 -8.66
CA PHE A 41 -9.04 -2.39 -9.53
C PHE A 41 -9.04 -2.80 -11.01
N THR A 42 -9.30 -4.08 -11.31
CA THR A 42 -9.55 -4.53 -12.67
C THR A 42 -10.88 -3.97 -13.17
N ALA A 43 -11.96 -4.14 -12.39
CA ALA A 43 -13.25 -3.57 -12.75
C ALA A 43 -13.20 -2.04 -12.83
N LEU A 44 -12.50 -1.37 -11.90
CA LEU A 44 -12.30 0.08 -11.94
C LEU A 44 -11.69 0.53 -13.28
N ASP A 45 -10.61 -0.11 -13.71
CA ASP A 45 -9.88 0.21 -14.95
C ASP A 45 -10.78 0.08 -16.19
N GLU A 46 -11.55 -1.01 -16.27
CA GLU A 46 -12.50 -1.26 -17.35
C GLU A 46 -13.65 -0.24 -17.37
N LEU A 47 -14.20 0.09 -16.20
CA LEU A 47 -15.29 1.05 -16.05
C LEU A 47 -14.85 2.47 -16.42
N LEU A 48 -13.66 2.90 -15.98
CA LEU A 48 -13.10 4.21 -16.33
C LEU A 48 -12.83 4.31 -17.83
N SER A 49 -12.23 3.29 -18.43
CA SER A 49 -11.95 3.22 -19.87
C SER A 49 -13.23 3.30 -20.69
N THR A 50 -14.26 2.54 -20.28
CA THR A 50 -15.58 2.53 -20.94
C THR A 50 -16.26 3.89 -20.82
N ALA A 51 -16.26 4.48 -19.62
CA ALA A 51 -16.95 5.74 -19.38
C ALA A 51 -16.32 6.88 -20.20
N LEU A 52 -14.99 6.96 -20.27
CA LEU A 52 -14.28 7.95 -21.09
C LEU A 52 -14.54 7.76 -22.58
N ALA A 53 -14.57 6.51 -23.07
CA ALA A 53 -14.88 6.21 -24.46
C ALA A 53 -16.31 6.65 -24.85
N LEU A 54 -17.28 6.51 -23.94
CA LEU A 54 -18.67 6.94 -24.15
C LEU A 54 -18.84 8.46 -24.16
N VAL A 55 -18.02 9.18 -23.39
CA VAL A 55 -18.01 10.65 -23.35
C VAL A 55 -17.40 11.24 -24.63
N GLY A 56 -16.35 10.60 -25.17
CA GLY A 56 -15.67 11.05 -26.40
C GLY A 56 -14.84 12.33 -26.20
N PRO A 57 -14.18 12.84 -27.26
CA PRO A 57 -13.33 14.04 -27.15
C PRO A 57 -14.16 15.32 -26.91
N GLY A 58 -13.60 16.27 -26.16
CA GLY A 58 -14.24 17.55 -25.83
C GLY A 58 -14.29 18.56 -26.99
N PRO A 59 -14.83 19.78 -26.75
CA PRO A 59 -15.23 20.33 -25.45
C PRO A 59 -16.55 19.73 -24.92
N TRP A 60 -16.69 19.65 -23.60
CA TRP A 60 -17.86 19.12 -22.92
C TRP A 60 -18.64 20.21 -22.18
N PRO A 61 -19.97 20.09 -22.07
CA PRO A 61 -20.74 20.82 -21.07
C PRO A 61 -20.23 20.57 -19.65
N ASP A 62 -20.41 21.53 -18.74
CA ASP A 62 -19.83 21.52 -17.39
C ASP A 62 -20.16 20.27 -16.56
N GLU A 63 -21.39 19.76 -16.63
CA GLU A 63 -21.78 18.53 -15.93
C GLU A 63 -20.92 17.33 -16.36
N ILE A 64 -20.62 17.24 -17.66
CA ILE A 64 -19.82 16.16 -18.23
C ILE A 64 -18.34 16.43 -17.99
N ALA A 65 -17.90 17.69 -18.07
CA ALA A 65 -16.53 18.06 -17.73
C ALA A 65 -16.21 17.70 -16.27
N ALA A 66 -17.11 18.01 -15.32
CA ALA A 66 -16.99 17.62 -13.92
C ALA A 66 -16.86 16.09 -13.74
N GLN A 67 -17.66 15.32 -14.48
CA GLN A 67 -17.56 13.86 -14.48
C GLN A 67 -16.22 13.37 -15.04
N VAL A 68 -15.72 13.97 -16.12
CA VAL A 68 -14.40 13.64 -16.69
C VAL A 68 -13.27 13.97 -15.69
N VAL A 69 -13.34 15.11 -14.99
CA VAL A 69 -12.38 15.46 -13.93
C VAL A 69 -12.35 14.36 -12.87
N PHE A 70 -13.51 13.93 -12.39
CA PHE A 70 -13.61 12.88 -11.37
C PHE A 70 -13.06 11.54 -11.86
N GLN A 71 -13.43 11.12 -13.07
CA GLN A 71 -12.96 9.86 -13.67
C GLN A 71 -11.45 9.83 -13.86
N ARG A 72 -10.87 10.91 -14.40
CA ARG A 72 -9.43 11.04 -14.56
C ARG A 72 -8.72 11.05 -13.21
N SER A 73 -9.30 11.71 -12.20
CA SER A 73 -8.74 11.70 -10.84
C SER A 73 -8.69 10.29 -10.24
N LEU A 74 -9.74 9.47 -10.41
CA LEU A 74 -9.73 8.07 -9.99
C LEU A 74 -8.72 7.22 -10.78
N GLY A 75 -8.56 7.47 -12.08
CA GLY A 75 -7.50 6.87 -12.90
C GLY A 75 -6.11 7.21 -12.35
N GLY A 76 -5.89 8.48 -12.01
CA GLY A 76 -4.64 8.94 -11.41
C GLY A 76 -4.34 8.29 -10.06
N VAL A 77 -5.36 8.15 -9.18
CA VAL A 77 -5.22 7.41 -7.93
C VAL A 77 -4.85 5.95 -8.22
N LEU A 78 -5.55 5.27 -9.14
CA LEU A 78 -5.29 3.88 -9.46
C LEU A 78 -3.87 3.66 -10.01
N ALA A 79 -3.43 4.53 -10.92
CA ALA A 79 -2.08 4.52 -11.46
C ALA A 79 -1.04 4.67 -10.34
N SER A 80 -1.26 5.60 -9.40
CA SER A 80 -0.40 5.78 -8.23
C SER A 80 -0.34 4.54 -7.34
N LEU A 81 -1.49 3.93 -7.01
CA LEU A 81 -1.56 2.71 -6.21
C LEU A 81 -0.78 1.56 -6.86
N ARG A 82 -0.80 1.46 -8.20
CA ARG A 82 -0.02 0.50 -8.99
C ARG A 82 1.45 0.88 -9.15
N GLY A 83 1.87 2.07 -8.71
CA GLY A 83 3.25 2.57 -8.79
C GLY A 83 3.61 3.27 -10.10
N ASN A 84 2.63 3.56 -10.96
CA ASN A 84 2.82 4.25 -12.24
C ASN A 84 2.69 5.76 -12.05
N ARG A 85 3.71 6.39 -11.45
CA ARG A 85 3.67 7.82 -11.10
C ARG A 85 3.47 8.74 -12.30
N ASP A 86 4.12 8.46 -13.43
CA ASP A 86 4.00 9.29 -14.64
C ASP A 86 2.58 9.27 -15.23
N ASP A 87 1.93 8.10 -15.20
CA ASP A 87 0.53 7.97 -15.62
C ASP A 87 -0.41 8.69 -14.64
N ALA A 88 -0.14 8.57 -13.34
CA ALA A 88 -0.89 9.28 -12.31
C ALA A 88 -0.83 10.80 -12.50
N GLU A 89 0.36 11.35 -12.71
CA GLU A 89 0.53 12.79 -12.94
C GLU A 89 -0.14 13.25 -14.22
N ARG A 90 -0.06 12.47 -15.30
CA ARG A 90 -0.74 12.81 -16.55
C ARG A 90 -2.25 12.87 -16.35
N ASP A 91 -2.84 11.89 -15.67
CA ASP A 91 -4.28 11.83 -15.43
C ASP A 91 -4.76 13.01 -14.55
N PHE A 92 -4.03 13.34 -13.48
CA PHE A 92 -4.36 14.51 -12.66
C PHE A 92 -4.14 15.83 -13.40
N PHE A 93 -3.07 15.96 -14.19
CA PHE A 93 -2.83 17.14 -15.02
C PHE A 93 -3.98 17.36 -16.00
N ASP A 94 -4.37 16.30 -16.71
CA ASP A 94 -5.46 16.31 -17.67
C ASP A 94 -6.82 16.59 -17.01
N ALA A 95 -7.04 16.15 -15.77
CA ALA A 95 -8.23 16.48 -14.99
C ALA A 95 -8.25 17.97 -14.59
N LEU A 96 -7.16 18.44 -13.99
CA LEU A 96 -7.07 19.77 -13.39
C LEU A 96 -6.96 20.91 -14.43
N ALA A 97 -6.57 20.58 -15.67
CA ALA A 97 -6.53 21.50 -16.80
C ALA A 97 -7.91 21.89 -17.35
N LEU A 98 -8.97 21.15 -16.98
CA LEU A 98 -10.33 21.48 -17.39
C LEU A 98 -10.84 22.72 -16.67
N SER A 99 -11.53 23.59 -17.42
CA SER A 99 -12.17 24.81 -16.93
C SER A 99 -13.66 24.77 -17.22
N GLY A 100 -14.47 25.29 -16.29
CA GLY A 100 -15.91 25.47 -16.47
C GLY A 100 -16.46 26.30 -15.31
N ASP A 101 -17.78 26.30 -15.14
CA ASP A 101 -18.43 26.97 -14.01
C ASP A 101 -18.32 26.10 -12.73
N GLN A 102 -19.14 26.43 -11.73
CA GLN A 102 -19.13 25.84 -10.40
C GLN A 102 -19.03 24.29 -10.36
N PRO A 103 -19.74 23.49 -11.19
CA PRO A 103 -19.62 22.03 -11.15
C PRO A 103 -18.20 21.53 -11.46
N VAL A 104 -17.49 22.20 -12.36
CA VAL A 104 -16.12 21.84 -12.72
C VAL A 104 -15.15 22.22 -11.60
N ASP A 105 -15.34 23.37 -10.97
CA ASP A 105 -14.53 23.79 -9.82
C ASP A 105 -14.76 22.89 -8.59
N GLU A 106 -15.99 22.45 -8.33
CA GLU A 106 -16.28 21.42 -7.31
C GLU A 106 -15.53 20.12 -7.59
N ALA A 107 -15.56 19.65 -8.84
CA ALA A 107 -14.82 18.45 -9.24
C ALA A 107 -13.30 18.62 -9.09
N ARG A 108 -12.76 19.82 -9.34
CA ARG A 108 -11.33 20.12 -9.14
C ARG A 108 -10.94 20.14 -7.67
N VAL A 109 -11.81 20.60 -6.75
CA VAL A 109 -11.57 20.46 -5.30
C VAL A 109 -11.41 18.99 -4.93
N ILE A 110 -12.28 18.13 -5.45
CA ILE A 110 -12.22 16.68 -5.23
C ILE A 110 -10.92 16.11 -5.84
N ALA A 111 -10.55 16.51 -7.05
CA ALA A 111 -9.33 16.06 -7.72
C ALA A 111 -8.06 16.37 -6.89
N TYR A 112 -7.91 17.62 -6.42
CA TYR A 112 -6.81 18.00 -5.54
C TYR A 112 -6.81 17.20 -4.23
N SER A 113 -7.99 17.01 -3.62
CA SER A 113 -8.13 16.26 -2.37
C SER A 113 -7.75 14.79 -2.53
N LEU A 114 -8.15 14.15 -3.64
CA LEU A 114 -7.79 12.77 -3.96
C LEU A 114 -6.30 12.63 -4.24
N ARG A 115 -5.70 13.58 -4.98
CA ARG A 115 -4.25 13.55 -5.26
C ARG A 115 -3.44 13.63 -3.97
N ALA A 116 -3.78 14.59 -3.10
CA ALA A 116 -3.13 14.75 -1.80
C ALA A 116 -3.27 13.49 -0.93
N ALA A 117 -4.47 12.90 -0.83
CA ALA A 117 -4.74 11.79 0.09
C ALA A 117 -4.20 10.43 -0.39
N PHE A 118 -4.14 10.21 -1.70
CA PHE A 118 -3.92 8.86 -2.26
C PHE A 118 -2.81 8.76 -3.32
N ALA A 119 -2.27 9.88 -3.81
CA ALA A 119 -1.33 9.87 -4.93
C ALA A 119 -0.07 10.73 -4.74
N SER A 120 0.18 11.22 -3.53
CA SER A 120 1.37 12.03 -3.21
C SER A 120 2.31 11.37 -2.19
N ASP A 121 2.24 10.04 -2.03
CA ASP A 121 3.20 9.29 -1.21
C ASP A 121 4.64 9.58 -1.70
N GLY A 122 5.50 10.03 -0.78
CA GLY A 122 6.87 10.45 -1.07
C GLY A 122 7.01 11.82 -1.75
N GLU A 123 5.95 12.64 -1.81
CA GLU A 123 5.99 14.05 -2.24
C GLU A 123 5.22 14.95 -1.26
N PRO A 124 5.70 15.13 -0.01
CA PRO A 124 4.96 15.84 1.02
C PRO A 124 4.72 17.32 0.67
N GLU A 125 5.66 18.01 0.04
CA GLU A 125 5.46 19.42 -0.34
C GLU A 125 4.37 19.58 -1.40
N ARG A 126 4.27 18.63 -2.33
CA ARG A 126 3.21 18.63 -3.35
C ARG A 126 1.85 18.35 -2.73
N ALA A 127 1.76 17.37 -1.84
CA ALA A 127 0.54 17.08 -1.11
C ALA A 127 0.04 18.33 -0.37
N LEU A 128 0.93 19.09 0.27
CA LEU A 128 0.57 20.34 0.95
C LEU A 128 0.14 21.46 -0.02
N ASP A 129 0.76 21.60 -1.20
CA ASP A 129 0.28 22.52 -2.24
C ASP A 129 -1.14 22.14 -2.69
N ASP A 130 -1.39 20.85 -2.95
CA ASP A 130 -2.71 20.33 -3.33
C ASP A 130 -3.77 20.60 -2.26
N VAL A 131 -3.43 20.39 -0.99
CA VAL A 131 -4.30 20.73 0.14
C VAL A 131 -4.62 22.23 0.14
N GLY A 132 -3.61 23.08 -0.07
CA GLY A 132 -3.79 24.53 -0.20
C GLY A 132 -4.73 24.91 -1.33
N ARG A 133 -4.56 24.28 -2.51
CA ARG A 133 -5.42 24.49 -3.68
C ARG A 133 -6.86 24.02 -3.44
N ALA A 134 -7.04 22.83 -2.86
CA ALA A 134 -8.35 22.29 -2.51
C ALA A 134 -9.10 23.25 -1.57
N ARG A 135 -8.45 23.73 -0.51
CA ARG A 135 -9.05 24.68 0.46
C ARG A 135 -9.38 26.03 -0.18
N GLN A 136 -8.49 26.57 -1.01
CA GLN A 136 -8.73 27.84 -1.70
C GLN A 136 -9.95 27.75 -2.62
N LEU A 137 -10.04 26.71 -3.44
CA LEU A 137 -11.16 26.50 -4.36
C LEU A 137 -12.46 26.18 -3.62
N SER A 138 -12.39 25.32 -2.59
CA SER A 138 -13.53 24.96 -1.73
C SER A 138 -14.15 26.19 -1.07
N SER A 139 -13.33 27.14 -0.61
CA SER A 139 -13.77 28.43 -0.07
C SER A 139 -14.44 29.31 -1.15
N ALA A 140 -13.86 29.37 -2.36
CA ALA A 140 -14.42 30.14 -3.47
C ALA A 140 -15.78 29.60 -3.94
N VAL A 141 -15.97 28.28 -3.90
CA VAL A 141 -17.22 27.59 -4.23
C VAL A 141 -18.24 27.68 -3.09
N GLY A 142 -17.81 27.98 -1.86
CA GLY A 142 -18.67 28.10 -0.69
C GLY A 142 -19.05 26.76 -0.05
N ASN A 143 -18.26 25.71 -0.28
CA ASN A 143 -18.49 24.38 0.29
C ASN A 143 -17.20 23.82 0.92
N SER A 144 -16.98 24.16 2.20
CA SER A 144 -15.80 23.76 2.98
C SER A 144 -15.67 22.25 3.19
N GLU A 145 -16.78 21.50 3.09
CA GLU A 145 -16.79 20.06 3.32
C GLU A 145 -16.09 19.29 2.18
N LEU A 146 -16.05 19.85 0.96
CA LEU A 146 -15.42 19.22 -0.20
C LEU A 146 -13.92 18.99 -0.02
N ALA A 147 -13.25 19.84 0.76
CA ALA A 147 -11.82 19.72 1.03
C ALA A 147 -11.49 18.82 2.23
N ALA A 148 -12.49 18.24 2.92
CA ALA A 148 -12.26 17.44 4.13
C ALA A 148 -11.36 16.21 3.88
N VAL A 149 -11.45 15.61 2.68
CA VAL A 149 -10.58 14.50 2.28
C VAL A 149 -9.11 14.94 2.14
N ALA A 150 -8.85 16.21 1.80
CA ALA A 150 -7.50 16.72 1.66
C ALA A 150 -6.72 16.66 2.99
N SER A 151 -7.40 16.78 4.14
CA SER A 151 -6.75 16.67 5.46
C SER A 151 -6.09 15.30 5.70
N ILE A 152 -6.56 14.23 5.03
CA ILE A 152 -5.87 12.93 5.06
C ILE A 152 -4.47 13.06 4.44
N GLY A 153 -4.39 13.73 3.30
CA GLY A 153 -3.13 13.99 2.60
C GLY A 153 -2.21 14.93 3.38
N GLU A 154 -2.75 15.97 4.00
CA GLU A 154 -1.99 16.87 4.88
C GLU A 154 -1.35 16.11 6.05
N GLY A 155 -2.15 15.32 6.78
CA GLY A 155 -1.66 14.52 7.89
C GLY A 155 -0.56 13.54 7.47
N TRP A 156 -0.72 12.88 6.33
CA TRP A 156 0.32 12.00 5.80
C TRP A 156 1.59 12.77 5.41
N ALA A 157 1.47 13.89 4.70
CA ALA A 157 2.59 14.72 4.29
C ALA A 157 3.39 15.26 5.50
N LEU A 158 2.71 15.71 6.54
CA LEU A 158 3.33 16.14 7.80
C LEU A 158 4.12 15.00 8.45
N SER A 159 3.62 13.76 8.37
CA SER A 159 4.33 12.59 8.91
C SER A 159 5.61 12.29 8.13
N GLU A 160 5.59 12.42 6.80
CA GLU A 160 6.76 12.25 5.94
C GLU A 160 7.82 13.34 6.19
N LEU A 161 7.39 14.54 6.59
CA LEU A 161 8.26 15.64 7.04
C LEU A 161 8.76 15.48 8.50
N GLY A 162 8.34 14.41 9.19
CA GLY A 162 8.72 14.12 10.57
C GLY A 162 7.96 14.90 11.65
N GLN A 163 6.89 15.62 11.27
CA GLN A 163 6.03 16.39 12.18
C GLN A 163 4.91 15.50 12.73
N LEU A 164 5.29 14.45 13.45
CA LEU A 164 4.37 13.35 13.81
C LEU A 164 3.21 13.80 14.73
N GLU A 165 3.46 14.69 15.69
CA GLU A 165 2.41 15.20 16.58
C GLU A 165 1.36 16.03 15.84
N GLU A 166 1.80 16.87 14.88
CA GLU A 166 0.90 17.67 14.06
C GLU A 166 0.14 16.79 13.07
N ALA A 167 0.81 15.83 12.45
CA ALA A 167 0.19 14.82 11.60
C ALA A 167 -0.93 14.05 12.32
N ALA A 168 -0.67 13.59 13.55
CA ALA A 168 -1.67 12.89 14.36
C ALA A 168 -2.87 13.81 14.69
N SER A 169 -2.62 15.07 15.05
CA SER A 169 -3.68 16.05 15.31
C SER A 169 -4.57 16.26 14.07
N VAL A 170 -3.98 16.48 12.90
CA VAL A 170 -4.72 16.70 11.65
C VAL A 170 -5.55 15.47 11.27
N LEU A 171 -5.00 14.27 11.43
CA LEU A 171 -5.72 13.02 11.11
C LEU A 171 -6.83 12.70 12.10
N GLN A 172 -6.64 13.07 13.38
CA GLN A 172 -7.69 12.99 14.38
C GLN A 172 -8.84 13.94 14.03
N ASP A 173 -8.53 15.20 13.76
CA ASP A 173 -9.54 16.19 13.34
C ASP A 173 -10.27 15.74 12.06
N ALA A 174 -9.56 15.16 11.09
CA ALA A 174 -10.17 14.60 9.89
C ALA A 174 -11.13 13.44 10.21
N THR A 175 -10.75 12.56 11.14
CA THR A 175 -11.58 11.43 11.58
C THR A 175 -12.87 11.89 12.26
N GLU A 176 -12.79 12.95 13.07
CA GLU A 176 -13.93 13.51 13.80
C GLU A 176 -14.91 14.26 12.87
N ASN A 177 -14.39 14.93 11.85
CA ASN A 177 -15.18 15.79 10.96
C ASN A 177 -15.70 15.09 9.69
N LEU A 178 -15.02 14.05 9.19
CA LEU A 178 -15.51 13.30 8.04
C LEU A 178 -16.79 12.52 8.40
N PRO A 179 -17.76 12.36 7.48
CA PRO A 179 -18.95 11.54 7.71
C PRO A 179 -18.61 10.05 7.88
N ASP A 180 -19.55 9.26 8.39
CA ASP A 180 -19.39 7.81 8.54
C ASP A 180 -19.26 7.13 7.18
N SER A 181 -18.02 6.97 6.74
CA SER A 181 -17.64 6.65 5.36
C SER A 181 -16.29 5.97 5.33
N LEU A 182 -15.97 5.33 4.21
CA LEU A 182 -14.65 4.73 4.01
C LEU A 182 -13.52 5.77 4.00
N GLY A 183 -13.80 7.03 3.64
CA GLY A 183 -12.85 8.14 3.78
C GLY A 183 -12.43 8.37 5.24
N ARG A 184 -13.39 8.34 6.17
CA ARG A 184 -13.09 8.39 7.61
C ARG A 184 -12.23 7.20 8.04
N SER A 185 -12.54 5.99 7.56
CA SER A 185 -11.73 4.80 7.88
C SER A 185 -10.31 4.87 7.31
N VAL A 186 -10.11 5.52 6.17
CA VAL A 186 -8.75 5.81 5.65
C VAL A 186 -8.03 6.80 6.56
N ALA A 187 -8.69 7.87 7.00
CA ALA A 187 -8.11 8.81 7.96
C ALA A 187 -7.66 8.10 9.25
N GLN A 188 -8.49 7.20 9.79
CA GLN A 188 -8.16 6.35 10.94
C GLN A 188 -6.99 5.41 10.67
N LEU A 189 -6.92 4.82 9.47
CA LEU A 189 -5.80 3.97 9.09
C LEU A 189 -4.49 4.77 9.04
N ARG A 190 -4.50 5.97 8.43
CA ARG A 190 -3.34 6.86 8.41
C ARG A 190 -2.96 7.32 9.82
N LEU A 191 -3.93 7.62 10.69
CA LEU A 191 -3.68 7.95 12.09
C LEU A 191 -2.95 6.79 12.79
N ALA A 192 -3.39 5.56 12.59
CA ALA A 192 -2.73 4.37 13.14
C ALA A 192 -1.29 4.20 12.65
N GLU A 193 -1.01 4.53 11.38
CA GLU A 193 0.35 4.54 10.83
C GLU A 193 1.23 5.57 11.57
N VAL A 194 0.74 6.79 11.74
CA VAL A 194 1.45 7.87 12.46
C VAL A 194 1.67 7.53 13.94
N GLU A 195 0.64 7.04 14.65
CA GLU A 195 0.74 6.60 16.04
C GLU A 195 1.79 5.50 16.21
N LEU A 196 1.89 4.58 15.24
CA LEU A 196 2.92 3.54 15.23
C LEU A 196 4.32 4.14 15.03
N MET A 197 4.48 5.13 14.14
CA MET A 197 5.74 5.85 13.94
C MET A 197 6.18 6.60 15.20
N MET A 198 5.24 7.18 15.95
CA MET A 198 5.47 7.79 17.26
C MET A 198 5.82 6.76 18.35
N GLY A 199 5.62 5.47 18.08
CA GLY A 199 5.84 4.38 19.03
C GLY A 199 4.66 4.10 19.97
N ASP A 200 3.53 4.79 19.81
CA ASP A 200 2.31 4.55 20.57
C ASP A 200 1.51 3.38 19.96
N ARG A 201 1.95 2.17 20.30
CA ARG A 201 1.31 0.94 19.84
C ARG A 201 -0.11 0.76 20.38
N ALA A 202 -0.46 1.37 21.50
CA ALA A 202 -1.78 1.18 22.11
C ALA A 202 -2.83 1.96 21.30
N SER A 203 -2.54 3.23 21.01
CA SER A 203 -3.42 4.07 20.18
C SER A 203 -3.46 3.55 18.74
N ALA A 204 -2.29 3.22 18.16
CA ALA A 204 -2.22 2.63 16.82
C ALA A 204 -3.08 1.36 16.68
N ARG A 205 -3.12 0.53 17.74
CA ARG A 205 -3.95 -0.67 17.77
C ARG A 205 -5.44 -0.34 17.75
N SER A 206 -5.86 0.64 18.56
CA SER A 206 -7.26 1.08 18.62
C SER A 206 -7.74 1.65 17.27
N SER A 207 -6.93 2.53 16.69
CA SER A 207 -7.20 3.18 15.40
C SER A 207 -7.27 2.16 14.25
N VAL A 208 -6.29 1.24 14.15
CA VAL A 208 -6.31 0.22 13.09
C VAL A 208 -7.43 -0.80 13.23
N ASP A 209 -7.81 -1.19 14.46
CA ASP A 209 -8.89 -2.16 14.65
C ASP A 209 -10.24 -1.59 14.21
N THR A 210 -10.47 -0.30 14.48
CA THR A 210 -11.68 0.43 14.03
C THR A 210 -11.73 0.52 12.50
N ALA A 211 -10.63 0.99 11.87
CA ALA A 211 -10.55 1.10 10.42
C ALA A 211 -10.72 -0.26 9.73
N ARG A 212 -10.04 -1.30 10.25
CA ARG A 212 -10.11 -2.67 9.73
C ARG A 212 -11.52 -3.23 9.80
N GLU A 213 -12.24 -3.05 10.90
CA GLU A 213 -13.62 -3.52 11.02
C GLU A 213 -14.53 -2.86 9.98
N ALA A 214 -14.41 -1.55 9.79
CA ALA A 214 -15.16 -0.81 8.77
C ALA A 214 -14.86 -1.33 7.35
N PHE A 215 -13.58 -1.52 7.00
CA PHE A 215 -13.20 -2.03 5.69
C PHE A 215 -13.69 -3.44 5.43
N LEU A 216 -13.57 -4.35 6.40
CA LEU A 216 -14.04 -5.73 6.26
C LEU A 216 -15.56 -5.79 6.13
N LYS A 217 -16.30 -4.99 6.90
CA LYS A 217 -17.76 -4.91 6.81
C LYS A 217 -18.24 -4.36 5.46
N ALA A 218 -17.51 -3.42 4.88
CA ALA A 218 -17.82 -2.81 3.59
C ALA A 218 -17.27 -3.59 2.38
N GLU A 219 -16.59 -4.73 2.61
CA GLU A 219 -15.88 -5.49 1.58
C GLU A 219 -14.86 -4.65 0.79
N ALA A 220 -14.27 -3.64 1.45
CA ALA A 220 -13.24 -2.76 0.90
C ALA A 220 -11.88 -3.48 0.94
N ARG A 221 -11.67 -4.44 0.03
CA ARG A 221 -10.60 -5.45 0.13
C ARG A 221 -9.20 -4.87 0.16
N TYR A 222 -8.90 -3.89 -0.69
CA TYR A 222 -7.57 -3.27 -0.75
C TYR A 222 -7.23 -2.58 0.58
N TRP A 223 -8.14 -1.74 1.05
CA TRP A 223 -8.01 -1.01 2.30
C TRP A 223 -7.99 -1.94 3.51
N GLY A 224 -8.80 -3.01 3.47
CA GLY A 224 -8.80 -4.08 4.46
C GLY A 224 -7.49 -4.83 4.53
N ALA A 225 -6.90 -5.21 3.38
CA ALA A 225 -5.59 -5.85 3.31
C ALA A 225 -4.50 -4.96 3.92
N ARG A 226 -4.50 -3.66 3.57
CA ARG A 226 -3.58 -2.67 4.14
C ARG A 226 -3.73 -2.54 5.66
N ALA A 227 -4.96 -2.41 6.16
CA ALA A 227 -5.23 -2.33 7.60
C ALA A 227 -4.82 -3.62 8.35
N VAL A 228 -5.01 -4.79 7.73
CA VAL A 228 -4.57 -6.08 8.27
C VAL A 228 -3.03 -6.16 8.35
N LEU A 229 -2.32 -5.67 7.34
CA LEU A 229 -0.86 -5.60 7.37
C LEU A 229 -0.35 -4.70 8.49
N LEU A 230 -0.95 -3.52 8.66
CA LEU A 230 -0.61 -2.62 9.77
C LEU A 230 -0.90 -3.26 11.14
N ALA A 231 -2.03 -3.96 11.29
CA ALA A 231 -2.32 -4.73 12.50
C ALA A 231 -1.25 -5.80 12.78
N GLY A 232 -0.67 -6.40 11.73
CA GLY A 232 0.46 -7.32 11.83
C GLY A 232 1.79 -6.66 12.20
N ALA A 233 2.04 -5.43 11.75
CA ALA A 233 3.19 -4.64 12.16
C ALA A 233 3.13 -4.25 13.65
N ILE A 234 1.92 -3.98 14.15
CA ILE A 234 1.63 -3.70 15.57
C ILE A 234 1.74 -4.99 16.41
N ASP A 235 1.11 -6.09 15.98
CA ASP A 235 1.12 -7.40 16.64
C ASP A 235 2.16 -8.36 16.03
N ARG A 236 3.44 -8.07 16.35
CA ARG A 236 4.61 -8.79 15.82
C ARG A 236 4.62 -10.29 16.12
N ASP A 237 3.97 -10.74 17.19
CA ASP A 237 3.93 -12.14 17.58
C ASP A 237 3.00 -12.96 16.69
N ARG A 238 1.99 -12.32 16.08
CA ARG A 238 1.02 -12.97 15.19
C ARG A 238 1.13 -12.49 13.74
N GLY A 239 2.21 -11.79 13.38
CA GLY A 239 2.42 -11.23 12.03
C GLY A 239 2.14 -12.21 10.89
N GLY A 240 2.51 -13.49 11.02
CA GLY A 240 2.22 -14.50 10.00
C GLY A 240 0.72 -14.79 9.79
N ARG A 241 -0.11 -14.69 10.85
CA ARG A 241 -1.58 -14.82 10.72
C ARG A 241 -2.16 -13.61 9.99
N TRP A 242 -1.68 -12.42 10.34
CA TRP A 242 -2.11 -11.17 9.72
C TRP A 242 -1.72 -11.16 8.23
N LEU A 243 -0.49 -11.57 7.89
CA LEU A 243 -0.08 -11.69 6.50
C LEU A 243 -0.96 -12.66 5.71
N LYS A 244 -1.29 -13.83 6.30
CA LYS A 244 -2.18 -14.79 5.65
C LYS A 244 -3.54 -14.17 5.33
N LEU A 245 -4.13 -13.47 6.30
CA LEU A 245 -5.41 -12.78 6.12
C LEU A 245 -5.31 -11.67 5.06
N ALA A 246 -4.22 -10.89 5.03
CA ALA A 246 -4.01 -9.87 4.00
C ALA A 246 -3.92 -10.50 2.60
N ARG A 247 -3.26 -11.65 2.46
CA ARG A 247 -3.21 -12.41 1.19
C ARG A 247 -4.56 -13.00 0.79
N GLU A 248 -5.39 -13.41 1.75
CA GLU A 248 -6.76 -13.88 1.48
C GLU A 248 -7.68 -12.75 0.98
N LEU A 249 -7.38 -11.50 1.35
CA LEU A 249 -8.09 -10.31 0.84
C LEU A 249 -7.56 -9.85 -0.53
N ALA A 250 -6.31 -10.19 -0.87
CA ALA A 250 -5.64 -9.66 -2.04
C ALA A 250 -6.23 -10.17 -3.35
N LEU A 251 -6.43 -9.26 -4.30
CA LEU A 251 -6.78 -9.56 -5.68
C LEU A 251 -5.53 -9.49 -6.57
N PRO A 252 -5.52 -10.18 -7.72
CA PRO A 252 -4.40 -10.14 -8.67
C PRO A 252 -4.36 -8.77 -9.37
N ASP A 253 -3.73 -7.78 -8.73
CA ASP A 253 -3.49 -6.45 -9.27
C ASP A 253 -2.17 -5.88 -8.71
N PRO A 254 -1.37 -5.13 -9.51
CA PRO A 254 -0.10 -4.57 -9.06
C PRO A 254 -0.20 -3.73 -7.78
N ALA A 255 -1.33 -3.07 -7.52
CA ALA A 255 -1.52 -2.30 -6.30
C ALA A 255 -1.49 -3.19 -5.04
N TYR A 256 -2.05 -4.40 -5.08
CA TYR A 256 -2.00 -5.34 -3.95
C TYR A 256 -0.60 -5.90 -3.77
N GLU A 257 0.09 -6.26 -4.86
CA GLU A 257 1.47 -6.75 -4.78
C GLU A 257 2.37 -5.73 -4.07
N ARG A 258 2.16 -4.44 -4.34
CA ARG A 258 2.89 -3.34 -3.70
C ARG A 258 2.67 -3.25 -2.20
N LEU A 259 1.53 -3.68 -1.65
CA LEU A 259 1.31 -3.72 -0.20
C LEU A 259 2.28 -4.68 0.51
N PHE A 260 2.79 -5.68 -0.19
CA PHE A 260 3.70 -6.69 0.35
C PHE A 260 5.18 -6.39 0.05
N LEU A 261 5.45 -5.34 -0.73
CA LEU A 261 6.80 -4.84 -0.92
C LEU A 261 7.31 -4.20 0.37
N PRO A 262 8.63 -4.23 0.62
CA PRO A 262 9.19 -3.61 1.82
C PRO A 262 8.99 -2.09 1.79
N GLU A 263 8.72 -1.50 2.96
CA GLU A 263 8.88 -0.06 3.16
C GLU A 263 10.37 0.26 3.02
N GLY A 264 10.72 0.89 1.90
CA GLY A 264 12.11 1.09 1.52
C GLY A 264 12.76 -0.17 0.94
N MET A 265 13.94 0.00 0.34
CA MET A 265 14.67 -1.13 -0.24
C MET A 265 15.39 -1.88 0.87
N LEU A 266 14.79 -2.97 1.35
CA LEU A 266 15.51 -3.95 2.18
C LEU A 266 16.49 -4.70 1.26
N SER A 267 17.77 -4.59 1.54
CA SER A 267 18.81 -5.36 0.86
C SER A 267 19.57 -6.24 1.85
N ILE A 268 19.94 -7.44 1.40
CA ILE A 268 20.66 -8.43 2.18
C ILE A 268 21.88 -8.89 1.38
N ASP A 269 23.05 -8.38 1.77
CA ASP A 269 24.34 -8.86 1.25
C ASP A 269 24.77 -10.11 2.02
N LEU A 270 24.61 -11.27 1.37
CA LEU A 270 24.97 -12.56 1.97
C LEU A 270 26.46 -12.68 2.28
N SER A 271 27.33 -11.87 1.69
CA SER A 271 28.79 -11.95 1.85
C SER A 271 29.37 -10.99 2.89
N ALA A 272 28.67 -9.90 3.22
CA ALA A 272 29.20 -8.84 4.08
C ALA A 272 28.81 -8.99 5.57
N LYS A 273 29.56 -8.26 6.42
CA LYS A 273 29.16 -7.92 7.79
C LYS A 273 28.26 -6.69 7.76
N SER A 274 27.24 -6.62 8.60
CA SER A 274 26.17 -5.62 8.45
C SER A 274 25.45 -5.79 7.12
N ALA A 275 25.06 -7.04 6.87
CA ALA A 275 24.52 -7.53 5.61
C ALA A 275 23.17 -6.91 5.27
N VAL A 276 22.38 -6.59 6.30
CA VAL A 276 20.99 -6.17 6.12
C VAL A 276 20.94 -4.65 6.18
N ARG A 277 20.43 -4.04 5.12
CA ARG A 277 20.25 -2.60 4.99
C ARG A 277 18.81 -2.28 4.62
N ARG A 278 18.29 -1.15 5.12
CA ARG A 278 17.04 -0.55 4.68
C ARG A 278 17.37 0.82 4.10
N ASP A 279 17.01 1.04 2.84
CA ASP A 279 17.33 2.27 2.11
C ASP A 279 18.83 2.61 2.15
N GLY A 280 19.66 1.57 2.04
CA GLY A 280 21.11 1.68 2.13
C GLY A 280 21.68 1.86 3.55
N VAL A 281 20.84 2.09 4.56
CA VAL A 281 21.24 2.25 5.97
C VAL A 281 21.28 0.89 6.67
N PRO A 282 22.37 0.53 7.38
CA PRO A 282 22.47 -0.75 8.10
C PRO A 282 21.38 -0.92 9.18
N VAL A 283 20.70 -2.07 9.16
CA VAL A 283 19.74 -2.46 10.21
C VAL A 283 20.52 -2.90 11.45
N VAL A 284 20.18 -2.33 12.61
CA VAL A 284 20.84 -2.66 13.87
C VAL A 284 20.18 -3.89 14.51
N PHE A 285 20.92 -5.00 14.52
CA PHE A 285 20.46 -6.22 15.17
C PHE A 285 20.75 -6.26 16.67
N LEU A 286 19.77 -6.73 17.46
CA LEU A 286 19.94 -6.93 18.91
C LEU A 286 21.08 -7.88 19.23
N THR A 287 21.30 -8.87 18.38
CA THR A 287 22.44 -9.79 18.46
C THR A 287 22.96 -10.13 17.08
N ARG A 288 24.25 -10.45 16.99
CA ARG A 288 24.85 -10.96 15.74
C ARG A 288 24.22 -12.27 15.27
N HIS A 289 23.71 -13.09 16.20
CA HIS A 289 23.00 -14.32 15.85
C HIS A 289 21.70 -14.00 15.10
N ALA A 290 20.98 -12.96 15.54
CA ALA A 290 19.74 -12.54 14.88
C ALA A 290 19.98 -12.07 13.45
N GLU A 291 21.05 -11.29 13.21
CA GLU A 291 21.45 -10.88 11.85
C GLU A 291 21.80 -12.08 10.97
N ALA A 292 22.59 -13.02 11.48
CA ALA A 292 22.93 -14.22 10.72
C ALA A 292 21.74 -15.14 10.47
N ALA A 293 20.78 -15.22 11.38
CA ALA A 293 19.57 -15.98 11.15
C ALA A 293 18.80 -15.41 9.95
N VAL A 294 18.73 -14.08 9.83
CA VAL A 294 18.13 -13.41 8.67
C VAL A 294 18.89 -13.74 7.38
N ARG A 295 20.23 -13.62 7.37
CA ARG A 295 21.06 -13.98 6.19
C ARG A 295 20.87 -15.45 5.78
N LEU A 296 20.90 -16.36 6.76
CA LEU A 296 20.75 -17.81 6.53
C LEU A 296 19.39 -18.14 5.92
N LEU A 297 18.32 -17.48 6.40
CA LEU A 297 16.97 -17.69 5.89
C LEU A 297 16.77 -17.03 4.52
N ALA A 298 17.34 -15.85 4.28
CA ALA A 298 17.34 -15.20 2.97
C ALA A 298 17.98 -16.09 1.89
N MET A 299 19.13 -16.73 2.23
CA MET A 299 19.79 -17.70 1.36
C MET A 299 18.93 -18.94 1.07
N SER A 300 18.06 -19.33 2.00
CA SER A 300 17.18 -20.50 1.84
C SER A 300 15.94 -20.19 1.00
N GLY A 301 15.66 -18.91 0.74
CA GLY A 301 14.52 -18.46 -0.05
C GLY A 301 13.16 -18.84 0.57
N PRO A 302 12.09 -18.89 -0.24
CA PRO A 302 10.73 -19.12 0.23
C PRO A 302 10.52 -20.51 0.86
N GLU A 303 11.37 -21.48 0.50
CA GLU A 303 11.35 -22.84 1.07
C GLU A 303 11.71 -22.86 2.57
N GLY A 304 12.42 -21.83 3.05
CA GLY A 304 12.82 -21.73 4.44
C GLY A 304 13.78 -22.83 4.91
N MET A 305 13.83 -23.03 6.23
CA MET A 305 14.72 -23.98 6.87
C MET A 305 14.07 -24.61 8.10
N SER A 306 14.31 -25.91 8.30
CA SER A 306 13.82 -26.62 9.49
C SER A 306 14.43 -26.04 10.77
N ILE A 307 13.66 -26.01 11.86
CA ILE A 307 14.11 -25.60 13.20
C ILE A 307 15.35 -26.37 13.62
N GLN A 308 15.38 -27.69 13.39
CA GLN A 308 16.52 -28.52 13.77
C GLN A 308 17.80 -28.08 13.06
N ARG A 309 17.75 -27.87 11.74
CA ARG A 309 18.90 -27.39 10.96
C ARG A 309 19.40 -26.02 11.42
N ILE A 310 18.51 -25.08 11.74
CA ILE A 310 18.89 -23.77 12.30
C ILE A 310 19.59 -23.96 13.66
N ALA A 311 19.02 -24.81 14.51
CA ALA A 311 19.57 -25.08 15.83
C ALA A 311 20.95 -25.76 15.78
N ASP A 312 21.15 -26.69 14.84
CA ASP A 312 22.44 -27.38 14.65
C ASP A 312 23.53 -26.43 14.14
N ILE A 313 23.15 -25.43 13.35
CA ILE A 313 24.06 -24.37 12.87
C ILE A 313 24.48 -23.45 14.01
N PHE A 314 23.53 -22.92 14.80
CA PHE A 314 23.84 -21.93 15.83
C PHE A 314 24.31 -22.52 17.16
N TRP A 315 23.83 -23.71 17.51
CA TRP A 315 24.06 -24.35 18.81
C TRP A 315 24.32 -25.85 18.67
N PRO A 316 25.41 -26.25 17.99
CA PRO A 316 25.77 -27.65 17.84
C PRO A 316 25.99 -28.31 19.21
N GLY A 317 25.45 -29.52 19.39
CA GLY A 317 25.60 -30.31 20.61
C GLY A 317 24.79 -29.83 21.83
N VAL A 318 23.94 -28.81 21.67
CA VAL A 318 23.01 -28.38 22.73
C VAL A 318 21.77 -29.28 22.73
N PRO A 319 21.26 -29.74 23.90
CA PRO A 319 20.07 -30.56 23.96
C PRO A 319 18.83 -29.91 23.30
N PRO A 320 17.93 -30.68 22.65
CA PRO A 320 16.81 -30.15 21.87
C PRO A 320 15.91 -29.16 22.62
N ASP A 321 15.63 -29.39 23.89
CA ASP A 321 14.77 -28.50 24.69
C ASP A 321 15.39 -27.11 24.86
N ARG A 322 16.71 -27.05 25.06
CA ARG A 322 17.45 -25.78 25.15
C ARG A 322 17.58 -25.11 23.78
N GLN A 323 17.74 -25.89 22.71
CA GLN A 323 17.76 -25.38 21.33
C GLN A 323 16.43 -24.68 20.98
N ARG A 324 15.28 -25.28 21.31
CA ARG A 324 13.95 -24.68 21.07
C ARG A 324 13.78 -23.35 21.80
N ALA A 325 14.18 -23.28 23.08
CA ALA A 325 14.10 -22.05 23.86
C ALA A 325 14.97 -20.94 23.26
N ARG A 326 16.21 -21.26 22.87
CA ARG A 326 17.13 -20.32 22.22
C ARG A 326 16.64 -19.86 20.86
N LEU A 327 16.07 -20.77 20.06
CA LEU A 327 15.50 -20.42 18.76
C LEU A 327 14.35 -19.43 18.92
N ARG A 328 13.46 -19.64 19.89
CA ARG A 328 12.37 -18.70 20.15
C ARG A 328 12.90 -17.29 20.45
N THR A 329 13.92 -17.18 21.30
CA THR A 329 14.59 -15.91 21.60
C THR A 329 15.27 -15.32 20.37
N LEU A 330 15.96 -16.14 19.58
CA LEU A 330 16.64 -15.71 18.35
C LEU A 330 15.66 -15.11 17.34
N LEU A 331 14.54 -15.79 17.08
CA LEU A 331 13.52 -15.30 16.16
C LEU A 331 12.85 -14.03 16.68
N TRP A 332 12.61 -13.93 17.99
CA TRP A 332 12.11 -12.69 18.60
C TRP A 332 13.09 -11.53 18.41
N GLN A 333 14.40 -11.77 18.62
CA GLN A 333 15.43 -10.75 18.41
C GLN A 333 15.50 -10.31 16.96
N ALA A 334 15.47 -11.25 16.02
CA ALA A 334 15.49 -10.96 14.59
C ALA A 334 14.26 -10.15 14.16
N ARG A 335 13.05 -10.54 14.59
CA ARG A 335 11.82 -9.76 14.32
C ARG A 335 11.90 -8.35 14.87
N ASN A 336 12.38 -8.18 16.09
CA ASN A 336 12.50 -6.85 16.68
C ASN A 336 13.45 -5.93 15.91
N SER A 337 14.55 -6.49 15.42
CA SER A 337 15.51 -5.74 14.61
C SER A 337 15.01 -5.44 13.20
N LEU A 338 14.24 -6.34 12.61
CA LEU A 338 13.57 -6.10 11.32
C LEU A 338 12.47 -5.03 11.41
N GLY A 339 11.92 -4.74 12.58
CA GLY A 339 10.96 -3.64 12.73
C GLY A 339 9.69 -3.87 11.89
N ALA A 340 9.42 -2.99 10.93
CA ALA A 340 8.29 -3.11 10.00
C ALA A 340 8.35 -4.42 9.18
N ASP A 341 9.56 -4.90 8.84
CA ASP A 341 9.77 -6.15 8.08
C ASP A 341 9.69 -7.42 8.94
N ALA A 342 9.32 -7.32 10.23
CA ALA A 342 9.25 -8.47 11.14
C ALA A 342 8.34 -9.59 10.62
N TRP A 343 7.28 -9.23 9.88
CA TRP A 343 6.31 -10.16 9.31
C TRP A 343 6.94 -11.13 8.30
N ARG A 344 8.05 -10.72 7.64
CA ARG A 344 8.78 -11.56 6.67
C ARG A 344 9.31 -12.82 7.32
N LEU A 345 9.69 -12.74 8.60
CA LEU A 345 10.23 -13.85 9.36
C LEU A 345 9.11 -14.71 9.97
N GLN A 346 8.76 -15.78 9.28
CA GLN A 346 7.67 -16.67 9.65
C GLN A 346 8.16 -17.96 10.28
N ARG A 347 7.35 -18.51 11.18
CA ARG A 347 7.54 -19.86 11.72
C ARG A 347 6.23 -20.64 11.55
N GLN A 348 6.28 -21.74 10.83
CA GLN A 348 5.17 -22.66 10.61
C GLN A 348 5.61 -24.06 11.03
N HIS A 349 5.07 -24.57 12.14
CA HIS A 349 5.47 -25.85 12.72
C HIS A 349 7.00 -25.98 12.92
N ASP A 350 7.62 -26.85 12.12
CA ASP A 350 9.05 -27.15 12.13
C ASP A 350 9.85 -26.33 11.10
N LEU A 351 9.19 -25.44 10.36
CA LEU A 351 9.80 -24.59 9.35
C LEU A 351 9.91 -23.14 9.82
N VAL A 352 11.03 -22.50 9.52
CA VAL A 352 11.22 -21.06 9.62
C VAL A 352 11.59 -20.53 8.25
N ALA A 353 10.89 -19.52 7.75
CA ALA A 353 11.13 -18.94 6.44
C ALA A 353 11.26 -17.41 6.53
N LEU A 354 11.99 -16.83 5.58
CA LEU A 354 12.03 -15.39 5.37
C LEU A 354 11.42 -15.07 4.01
N ASP A 355 10.36 -14.27 3.98
CA ASP A 355 9.80 -13.77 2.73
C ASP A 355 10.73 -12.74 2.09
N THR A 356 11.34 -13.12 0.96
CA THR A 356 12.29 -12.32 0.20
C THR A 356 11.65 -11.58 -0.98
N SER A 357 10.32 -11.61 -1.11
CA SER A 357 9.61 -10.88 -2.16
C SER A 357 9.88 -9.39 -2.04
N GLY A 358 10.42 -8.78 -3.11
CA GLY A 358 10.82 -7.37 -3.14
C GLY A 358 12.10 -7.03 -2.37
N VAL A 359 12.84 -8.02 -1.85
CA VAL A 359 14.11 -7.82 -1.14
C VAL A 359 15.27 -8.02 -2.12
N ASP A 360 16.21 -7.08 -2.17
CA ASP A 360 17.44 -7.22 -2.95
C ASP A 360 18.41 -8.15 -2.21
N VAL A 361 18.42 -9.43 -2.56
CA VAL A 361 19.34 -10.43 -1.99
C VAL A 361 20.47 -10.67 -2.98
N HIS A 362 21.70 -10.36 -2.57
CA HIS A 362 22.89 -10.53 -3.40
C HIS A 362 24.07 -11.09 -2.63
N GLY A 363 25.11 -11.49 -3.36
CA GLY A 363 26.27 -12.18 -2.82
C GLY A 363 26.00 -13.68 -2.59
N SER A 364 27.01 -14.38 -2.07
CA SER A 364 26.91 -15.81 -1.78
C SER A 364 27.71 -16.15 -0.53
N ILE A 365 27.15 -17.00 0.32
CA ILE A 365 27.82 -17.56 1.48
C ILE A 365 27.32 -18.99 1.70
N THR A 366 28.10 -19.83 2.38
CA THR A 366 27.64 -21.15 2.79
C THR A 366 27.07 -21.10 4.21
N ALA A 367 26.12 -21.97 4.53
CA ALA A 367 25.65 -22.14 5.91
C ALA A 367 26.81 -22.42 6.88
N THR A 368 27.82 -23.16 6.43
CA THR A 368 29.04 -23.46 7.19
C THR A 368 29.87 -22.19 7.44
N ALA A 369 30.06 -21.33 6.45
CA ALA A 369 30.79 -20.08 6.61
C ALA A 369 30.06 -19.11 7.57
N ILE A 370 28.72 -19.07 7.52
CA ILE A 370 27.91 -18.37 8.54
C ILE A 370 28.20 -18.97 9.93
N ALA A 371 28.14 -20.30 10.10
CA ALA A 371 28.42 -20.96 11.38
C ALA A 371 29.84 -20.73 11.92
N GLU A 372 30.83 -20.69 11.04
CA GLU A 372 32.25 -20.46 11.35
C GLU A 372 32.51 -19.01 11.78
N GLU A 373 31.79 -18.04 11.20
CA GLU A 373 31.83 -16.63 11.61
C GLU A 373 31.48 -16.46 13.10
N PHE A 374 30.62 -17.34 13.65
CA PHE A 374 30.25 -17.36 15.07
C PHE A 374 31.18 -18.19 15.95
N SER A 375 31.68 -19.31 15.42
CA SER A 375 32.53 -20.23 16.16
C SER A 375 33.93 -19.65 16.42
N SER A 376 34.47 -18.89 15.47
CA SER A 376 35.82 -18.31 15.48
C SER A 376 36.06 -17.18 16.50
N ARG A 377 35.03 -16.70 17.21
CA ARG A 377 35.14 -15.64 18.23
C ARG A 377 34.86 -16.08 19.66
N ARG A 378 34.75 -17.40 19.93
CA ARG A 378 34.99 -17.89 21.29
C ARG A 378 36.48 -17.72 21.56
N SER A 379 36.89 -16.56 22.08
CA SER A 379 38.20 -16.43 22.72
C SER A 379 38.37 -17.60 23.68
N PRO A 380 39.57 -18.22 23.75
CA PRO A 380 39.86 -19.19 24.80
C PRO A 380 39.54 -18.51 26.12
N SER A 381 38.64 -19.10 26.91
CA SER A 381 38.44 -18.71 28.30
C SER A 381 39.81 -18.59 28.97
N ARG A 382 40.16 -17.38 29.38
CA ARG A 382 41.23 -17.18 30.37
C ARG A 382 40.67 -17.47 31.75
#